data_AF-A0A2D5UD70-F1
#
_entry.id   AF-A0A2D5UD70-F1
#
_cell.length_a   1.000
_cell.length_b   1.000
_cell.length_c   1.000
_cell.angle_alpha   90.00
_cell.angle_beta   90.00
_cell.angle_gamma   90.00
#
_symmetry.space_group_name_H-M   'P 1'
#
loop_
_entity.id
_entity.type
_entity.pdbx_description
1 polymer ?
#
loop_
_entity_poly.entity_id
_entity_poly.type
_entity_poly.pdbx_seq_one_letter_code
_entity_poly.pdbx_strand_id
1 'polypeptide(L)'
;MGGIVRLRGRFGPCRSAPPLETGFTPKLVASAPAATAVNGDISVMVSDRSNNWLKLVDEESGLYNRLYLIHYLTESFARARRYNAPISCLVIQAKPLHLSEEDPKSEVLSPSAVRALGGFLSSNIRTGDILGRWAADEFLLVASNTPPEGLHTLTEIISDKARTTPSDEPTDLAVSVHAGVAGLHDDEKIIRHAESMPLLARERLTPVFRTGQCKRRSLL
;
A
#
# COMPACT_ATOMS: atom_id res chain seq x y z
N MET A 1 51.59 11.12 11.66
CA MET A 1 50.99 11.62 12.92
C MET A 1 49.70 12.36 12.56
N GLY A 2 48.54 11.76 12.83
CA GLY A 2 47.22 12.34 12.56
C GLY A 2 46.26 11.82 13.61
N GLY A 3 45.86 12.72 14.53
CA GLY A 3 45.21 12.38 15.80
C GLY A 3 43.74 12.00 15.66
N ILE A 4 43.36 10.97 16.42
CA ILE A 4 42.01 10.52 16.69
C ILE A 4 41.31 11.51 17.63
N VAL A 5 40.20 12.11 17.21
CA VAL A 5 39.35 12.93 18.08
C VAL A 5 38.30 12.02 18.73
N ARG A 6 38.49 11.72 20.03
CA ARG A 6 37.49 11.10 20.91
C ARG A 6 36.64 12.21 21.56
N LEU A 7 35.35 12.26 21.25
CA LEU A 7 34.39 13.09 21.97
C LEU A 7 33.97 12.39 23.27
N ARG A 8 34.37 12.95 24.42
CA ARG A 8 33.90 12.57 25.76
C ARG A 8 32.68 13.42 26.11
N GLY A 9 31.48 12.87 26.02
CA GLY A 9 30.28 13.44 26.63
C GLY A 9 30.25 13.17 28.14
N ARG A 10 30.24 14.23 28.96
CA ARG A 10 30.05 14.17 30.41
C ARG A 10 28.57 13.95 30.73
N PHE A 11 28.25 12.84 31.39
CA PHE A 11 26.98 12.64 32.09
C PHE A 11 27.02 13.35 33.45
N GLY A 12 25.98 14.12 33.76
CA GLY A 12 25.68 14.69 35.09
C GLY A 12 24.35 14.14 35.62
N PRO A 13 24.10 14.18 36.95
CA PRO A 13 23.35 13.14 37.65
C PRO A 13 21.83 13.34 37.69
N CYS A 14 21.16 12.19 37.68
CA CYS A 14 19.75 11.98 37.93
C CYS A 14 19.28 12.58 39.27
N ARG A 15 18.13 13.25 39.26
CA ARG A 15 17.28 13.42 40.45
C ARG A 15 16.01 12.58 40.26
N SER A 16 15.64 11.92 41.35
CA SER A 16 14.73 10.77 41.45
C SER A 16 13.30 11.14 41.86
N ALA A 17 12.34 10.35 41.33
CA ALA A 17 11.08 9.83 41.92
C ALA A 17 9.94 10.84 42.27
N PRO A 18 8.64 10.45 42.29
CA PRO A 18 8.12 9.09 42.58
C PRO A 18 7.04 8.56 41.60
N PRO A 19 6.58 7.29 41.80
CA PRO A 19 5.99 6.45 40.77
C PRO A 19 4.47 6.56 40.74
N LEU A 20 3.89 6.32 39.57
CA LEU A 20 2.48 5.95 39.47
C LEU A 20 2.44 4.47 39.08
N GLU A 21 2.33 3.64 40.11
CA GLU A 21 1.82 2.29 39.98
C GLU A 21 0.36 2.37 39.52
N THR A 22 0.03 1.68 38.44
CA THR A 22 -1.08 0.73 38.43
C THR A 22 -0.85 -0.23 37.27
N GLY A 23 -0.48 -1.46 37.62
CA GLY A 23 -0.51 -2.56 36.67
C GLY A 23 -1.94 -2.84 36.23
N PHE A 24 -2.12 -3.07 34.94
CA PHE A 24 -3.32 -3.74 34.45
C PHE A 24 -2.96 -4.55 33.20
N THR A 25 -2.51 -5.78 33.43
CA THR A 25 -2.62 -6.86 32.44
C THR A 25 -4.06 -7.37 32.48
N PRO A 26 -4.86 -7.33 31.41
CA PRO A 26 -6.11 -8.06 31.41
C PRO A 26 -5.80 -9.53 31.12
N LYS A 27 -5.82 -10.32 32.19
CA LYS A 27 -6.11 -11.75 32.13
C LYS A 27 -7.47 -11.95 31.47
N LEU A 28 -7.50 -12.94 30.60
CA LEU A 28 -8.66 -13.67 30.11
C LEU A 28 -9.70 -13.90 31.23
N VAL A 29 -10.87 -13.26 31.15
CA VAL A 29 -12.06 -13.68 31.89
C VAL A 29 -13.28 -13.53 30.98
N ALA A 30 -13.93 -14.66 30.73
CA ALA A 30 -15.21 -14.76 30.07
C ALA A 30 -16.33 -14.16 30.95
N SER A 31 -17.17 -13.31 30.37
CA SER A 31 -18.62 -13.26 30.65
C SER A 31 -19.28 -12.16 29.80
N ALA A 32 -20.34 -12.53 29.10
CA ALA A 32 -21.26 -11.66 28.38
C ALA A 32 -22.52 -11.42 29.25
N PRO A 33 -23.52 -10.61 28.83
CA PRO A 33 -23.47 -9.32 28.13
C PRO A 33 -24.42 -8.28 28.78
N ALA A 34 -24.25 -6.99 28.46
CA ALA A 34 -25.37 -6.04 28.40
C ALA A 34 -25.06 -4.85 27.48
N ALA A 35 -25.99 -4.65 26.55
CA ALA A 35 -26.09 -3.65 25.48
C ALA A 35 -25.54 -2.23 25.72
N THR A 36 -24.97 -1.63 24.66
CA THR A 36 -25.48 -0.39 24.01
C THR A 36 -24.75 -0.21 22.68
N ALA A 37 -25.50 -0.18 21.57
CA ALA A 37 -24.99 -0.04 20.21
C ALA A 37 -24.70 1.42 19.86
N VAL A 38 -23.46 1.73 19.45
CA VAL A 38 -23.13 2.93 18.66
C VAL A 38 -21.95 2.62 17.72
N ASN A 39 -22.19 2.76 16.42
CA ASN A 39 -21.23 2.89 15.31
C ASN A 39 -20.16 1.81 15.08
N GLY A 40 -20.47 0.88 14.16
CA GLY A 40 -19.60 0.64 13.00
C GLY A 40 -18.37 -0.25 13.16
N ASP A 41 -18.26 -1.05 14.22
CA ASP A 41 -17.24 -2.10 14.29
C ASP A 41 -17.66 -3.29 13.43
N ILE A 42 -17.22 -3.32 12.17
CA ILE A 42 -17.19 -4.55 11.36
C ILE A 42 -16.04 -5.42 11.89
N SER A 43 -16.20 -5.95 13.11
CA SER A 43 -15.39 -7.04 13.64
C SER A 43 -15.89 -8.34 13.00
N VAL A 44 -15.41 -8.64 11.79
CA VAL A 44 -15.66 -9.94 11.14
C VAL A 44 -14.79 -10.98 11.85
N MET A 45 -15.31 -11.51 12.96
CA MET A 45 -14.88 -12.81 13.47
C MET A 45 -15.49 -13.89 12.57
N VAL A 46 -14.73 -14.40 11.61
CA VAL A 46 -15.14 -15.59 10.83
C VAL A 46 -14.15 -16.71 11.11
N SER A 47 -14.55 -17.60 12.02
CA SER A 47 -13.85 -18.82 12.40
C SER A 47 -14.13 -19.98 11.42
N ASP A 48 -14.10 -19.74 10.11
CA ASP A 48 -14.39 -20.78 9.12
C ASP A 48 -13.30 -20.86 8.04
N ARG A 49 -12.61 -22.00 7.98
CA ARG A 49 -11.39 -22.22 7.17
C ARG A 49 -11.67 -22.42 5.66
N SER A 50 -12.91 -22.25 5.21
CA SER A 50 -13.32 -22.57 3.83
C SER A 50 -13.79 -21.36 3.01
N ASN A 51 -13.81 -20.15 3.57
CA ASN A 51 -14.31 -18.95 2.89
C ASN A 51 -13.19 -17.94 2.57
N ASN A 52 -12.35 -18.28 1.59
CA ASN A 52 -11.23 -17.42 1.16
C ASN A 52 -11.69 -16.06 0.60
N TRP A 53 -12.90 -15.99 0.06
CA TRP A 53 -13.46 -14.78 -0.58
C TRP A 53 -13.97 -13.72 0.41
N LEU A 54 -14.15 -14.07 1.69
CA LEU A 54 -14.56 -13.16 2.77
C LEU A 54 -13.36 -12.50 3.47
N LYS A 55 -12.13 -12.86 3.12
CA LYS A 55 -10.93 -12.25 3.70
C LYS A 55 -10.76 -10.85 3.15
N LEU A 56 -10.69 -9.84 4.03
CA LEU A 56 -10.47 -8.45 3.66
C LEU A 56 -9.09 -8.22 3.00
N VAL A 57 -8.15 -9.14 3.21
CA VAL A 57 -6.74 -9.02 2.83
C VAL A 57 -6.36 -10.15 1.88
N ASP A 58 -5.59 -9.83 0.86
CA ASP A 58 -4.93 -10.76 -0.06
C ASP A 58 -3.69 -11.38 0.60
N GLU A 59 -3.60 -12.70 0.64
CA GLU A 59 -2.58 -13.42 1.41
C GLU A 59 -1.15 -13.28 0.85
N GLU A 60 -1.03 -13.10 -0.47
CA GLU A 60 0.28 -12.99 -1.13
C GLU A 60 0.89 -11.61 -0.91
N SER A 61 0.10 -10.55 -1.12
CA SER A 61 0.55 -9.16 -1.00
C SER A 61 0.47 -8.61 0.42
N GLY A 62 -0.39 -9.16 1.28
CA GLY A 62 -0.68 -8.61 2.61
C GLY A 62 -1.47 -7.30 2.57
N LEU A 63 -2.03 -6.93 1.41
CA LEU A 63 -2.82 -5.72 1.20
C LEU A 63 -4.32 -6.02 1.13
N TYR A 64 -5.16 -4.99 1.16
CA TYR A 64 -6.60 -5.20 0.99
C TYR A 64 -6.93 -5.88 -0.35
N ASN A 65 -7.94 -6.74 -0.34
CA ASN A 65 -8.38 -7.42 -1.55
C ASN A 65 -9.21 -6.49 -2.46
N ARG A 66 -9.43 -6.95 -3.69
CA ARG A 66 -10.24 -6.22 -4.69
C ARG A 66 -11.66 -5.91 -4.20
N LEU A 67 -12.31 -6.85 -3.50
CA LEU A 67 -13.69 -6.67 -3.03
C LEU A 67 -13.80 -5.50 -2.04
N TYR A 68 -12.86 -5.42 -1.10
CA TYR A 68 -12.78 -4.32 -0.14
C TYR A 68 -12.51 -2.98 -0.83
N LEU A 69 -11.60 -2.97 -1.82
CA LEU A 69 -11.32 -1.77 -2.61
C LEU A 69 -12.56 -1.24 -3.34
N ILE A 70 -13.35 -2.12 -3.97
CA ILE A 70 -14.60 -1.73 -4.64
C ILE A 70 -15.58 -1.13 -3.63
N HIS A 71 -15.75 -1.76 -2.48
CA HIS A 71 -16.62 -1.25 -1.41
C HIS A 71 -16.17 0.14 -0.95
N TYR A 72 -14.90 0.29 -0.58
CA TYR A 72 -14.34 1.55 -0.10
C TYR A 72 -14.41 2.66 -1.15
N LEU A 73 -14.08 2.35 -2.41
CA LEU A 73 -14.15 3.29 -3.52
C LEU A 73 -15.58 3.78 -3.74
N THR A 74 -16.56 2.87 -3.71
CA THR A 74 -17.98 3.21 -3.90
C THR A 74 -18.50 4.13 -2.80
N GLU A 75 -18.17 3.83 -1.54
CA GLU A 75 -18.56 4.66 -0.41
C GLU A 75 -17.90 6.03 -0.45
N SER A 76 -16.59 6.06 -0.68
CA SER A 76 -15.80 7.30 -0.74
C SER A 76 -16.23 8.18 -1.91
N PHE A 77 -16.55 7.58 -3.06
CA PHE A 77 -17.09 8.28 -4.23
C PHE A 77 -18.43 8.94 -3.95
N ALA A 78 -19.37 8.21 -3.33
CA ALA A 78 -20.67 8.77 -2.96
C ALA A 78 -20.53 9.93 -1.97
N ARG A 79 -19.60 9.79 -1.00
CA ARG A 79 -19.27 10.84 -0.04
C ARG A 79 -18.65 12.06 -0.71
N ALA A 80 -17.67 11.86 -1.59
CA ALA A 80 -17.01 12.90 -2.36
C ALA A 80 -18.01 13.72 -3.20
N ARG A 81 -18.93 13.05 -3.90
CA ARG A 81 -20.00 13.71 -4.65
C ARG A 81 -20.93 14.53 -3.76
N ARG A 82 -21.33 13.98 -2.60
CA ARG A 82 -22.25 14.65 -1.68
C ARG A 82 -21.66 15.93 -1.08
N TYR A 83 -20.38 15.90 -0.71
CA TYR A 83 -19.73 17.02 -0.03
C TYR A 83 -18.86 17.86 -0.96
N ASN A 84 -18.89 17.60 -2.27
CA ASN A 84 -18.01 18.22 -3.26
C ASN A 84 -16.52 18.16 -2.85
N ALA A 85 -16.11 17.05 -2.26
CA ALA A 85 -14.75 16.82 -1.78
C ALA A 85 -13.94 16.02 -2.79
N PRO A 86 -12.64 16.31 -3.00
CA PRO A 86 -11.84 15.62 -3.99
C PRO A 86 -11.64 14.15 -3.64
N ILE A 87 -11.70 13.28 -4.65
CA ILE A 87 -11.33 11.88 -4.54
C ILE A 87 -10.56 11.48 -5.80
N SER A 88 -9.48 10.75 -5.59
CA SER A 88 -8.64 10.26 -6.68
C SER A 88 -8.22 8.82 -6.43
N CYS A 89 -7.92 8.10 -7.50
CA CYS A 89 -7.31 6.78 -7.42
C CYS A 89 -6.05 6.69 -8.27
N LEU A 90 -5.10 5.87 -7.82
CA LEU A 90 -3.87 5.54 -8.50
C LEU A 90 -3.87 4.05 -8.79
N VAL A 91 -3.83 3.71 -10.07
CA VAL A 91 -3.61 2.34 -10.54
C VAL A 91 -2.11 2.16 -10.71
N ILE A 92 -1.56 1.09 -10.14
CA ILE A 92 -0.14 0.75 -10.22
C ILE A 92 -0.03 -0.63 -10.86
N GLN A 93 0.54 -0.69 -12.06
CA GLN A 93 0.83 -1.95 -12.75
C GLN A 93 2.32 -2.28 -12.64
N ALA A 94 2.63 -3.46 -12.13
CA ALA A 94 4.00 -3.95 -11.99
C ALA A 94 4.24 -5.15 -12.90
N LYS A 95 5.32 -5.11 -13.69
CA LYS A 95 5.70 -6.21 -14.58
C LYS A 95 7.12 -6.67 -14.29
N PRO A 96 7.42 -7.96 -14.41
CA PRO A 96 8.80 -8.46 -14.32
C PRO A 96 9.68 -7.84 -15.43
N LEU A 97 10.95 -7.56 -15.11
CA LEU A 97 11.95 -7.09 -16.09
C LEU A 97 12.52 -8.23 -16.94
N HIS A 98 12.46 -9.46 -16.43
CA HIS A 98 12.85 -10.65 -17.17
C HIS A 98 11.67 -11.11 -18.00
N LEU A 99 11.58 -10.66 -19.25
CA LEU A 99 10.74 -11.28 -20.27
C LEU A 99 11.67 -12.12 -21.14
N SER A 100 11.82 -13.41 -20.82
CA SER A 100 12.43 -14.34 -21.77
C SER A 100 11.33 -14.71 -22.76
N GLU A 101 11.50 -14.38 -24.05
CA GLU A 101 10.54 -14.73 -25.11
C GLU A 101 10.26 -16.24 -25.19
N GLU A 102 11.15 -17.06 -24.62
CA GLU A 102 11.11 -18.52 -24.59
C GLU A 102 10.39 -19.12 -23.37
N ASP A 103 10.09 -18.33 -22.32
CA ASP A 103 9.45 -18.83 -21.09
C ASP A 103 8.18 -18.04 -20.73
N PRO A 104 6.98 -18.63 -20.87
CA PRO A 104 5.72 -17.96 -20.55
C PRO A 104 5.55 -17.66 -19.06
N LYS A 105 6.33 -18.28 -18.15
CA LYS A 105 6.32 -17.92 -16.72
C LYS A 105 7.03 -16.59 -16.43
N SER A 106 7.71 -16.02 -17.42
CA SER A 106 8.44 -14.76 -17.29
C SER A 106 7.51 -13.53 -17.28
N GLU A 107 6.21 -13.68 -17.54
CA GLU A 107 5.25 -12.57 -17.55
C GLU A 107 4.60 -12.27 -16.18
N VAL A 108 4.73 -13.19 -15.21
CA VAL A 108 4.04 -13.08 -13.91
C VAL A 108 5.03 -12.71 -12.80
N LEU A 109 4.61 -11.80 -11.92
CA LEU A 109 5.39 -11.46 -10.73
C LEU A 109 5.50 -12.65 -9.78
N SER A 110 6.69 -12.90 -9.26
CA SER A 110 6.87 -13.90 -8.21
C SER A 110 6.16 -13.48 -6.92
N PRO A 111 5.67 -14.43 -6.09
CA PRO A 111 5.05 -14.11 -4.81
C PRO A 111 5.93 -13.27 -3.88
N SER A 112 7.26 -13.48 -3.93
CA SER A 112 8.23 -12.65 -3.19
C SER A 112 8.28 -11.22 -3.71
N ALA A 113 8.24 -11.02 -5.04
CA ALA A 113 8.18 -9.69 -5.65
C ALA A 113 6.88 -8.97 -5.29
N VAL A 114 5.74 -9.68 -5.32
CA VAL A 114 4.43 -9.14 -4.92
C VAL A 114 4.45 -8.67 -3.46
N ARG A 115 4.99 -9.50 -2.55
CA ARG A 115 5.08 -9.16 -1.12
C ARG A 115 6.01 -7.98 -0.85
N ALA A 116 7.18 -7.97 -1.49
CA ALA A 116 8.15 -6.88 -1.36
C ALA A 116 7.58 -5.56 -1.89
N LEU A 117 6.95 -5.58 -3.07
CA LEU A 117 6.30 -4.39 -3.63
C LEU A 117 5.13 -3.93 -2.77
N GLY A 118 4.30 -4.85 -2.27
CA GLY A 118 3.20 -4.52 -1.37
C GLY A 118 3.66 -3.84 -0.09
N GLY A 119 4.72 -4.36 0.55
CA GLY A 119 5.33 -3.74 1.74
C GLY A 119 6.00 -2.39 1.44
N PHE A 120 6.66 -2.27 0.29
CA PHE A 120 7.24 -1.00 -0.16
C PHE A 120 6.14 0.06 -0.38
N LEU A 121 5.06 -0.28 -1.06
CA LEU A 121 3.96 0.67 -1.30
C LEU A 121 3.26 1.04 0.01
N SER A 122 2.95 0.07 0.88
CA SER A 122 2.22 0.34 2.13
C SER A 122 3.00 1.21 3.11
N SER A 123 4.32 1.12 3.14
CA SER A 123 5.19 1.96 3.98
C SER A 123 5.36 3.40 3.45
N ASN A 124 4.92 3.68 2.22
CA ASN A 124 5.13 4.96 1.55
C ASN A 124 3.84 5.74 1.22
N ILE A 125 2.68 5.18 1.56
CA ILE A 125 1.38 5.86 1.43
C ILE A 125 0.98 6.53 2.74
N ARG A 126 -0.01 7.42 2.69
CA ARG A 126 -0.56 8.08 3.88
C ARG A 126 -1.51 7.13 4.61
N THR A 127 -1.63 7.28 5.93
CA THR A 127 -2.55 6.46 6.75
C THR A 127 -4.02 6.57 6.34
N GLY A 128 -4.41 7.67 5.70
CA GLY A 128 -5.78 7.90 5.21
C GLY A 128 -6.08 7.30 3.84
N ASP A 129 -5.06 6.84 3.11
CA ASP A 129 -5.22 6.24 1.78
C ASP A 129 -5.36 4.72 1.92
N ILE A 130 -6.21 4.11 1.09
CA ILE A 130 -6.41 2.66 1.09
C ILE A 130 -5.70 2.05 -0.11
N LEU A 131 -4.78 1.13 0.15
CA LEU A 131 -4.05 0.37 -0.87
C LEU A 131 -4.47 -1.10 -0.84
N GLY A 132 -4.71 -1.65 -2.02
CA GLY A 132 -5.05 -3.06 -2.17
C GLY A 132 -4.57 -3.67 -3.48
N ARG A 133 -4.64 -5.00 -3.55
CA ARG A 133 -4.39 -5.76 -4.77
C ARG A 133 -5.64 -5.79 -5.63
N TRP A 134 -5.54 -5.21 -6.83
CA TRP A 134 -6.64 -5.07 -7.77
C TRP A 134 -6.72 -6.24 -8.75
N ALA A 135 -5.57 -6.70 -9.23
CA ALA A 135 -5.41 -7.87 -10.08
C ALA A 135 -4.09 -8.60 -9.75
N ALA A 136 -3.69 -9.59 -10.57
CA ALA A 136 -2.50 -10.39 -10.31
C ALA A 136 -1.22 -9.54 -10.25
N ASP A 137 -1.09 -8.57 -11.14
CA ASP A 137 0.06 -7.68 -11.36
C ASP A 137 -0.29 -6.18 -11.12
N GLU A 138 -1.49 -5.90 -10.61
CA GLU A 138 -2.06 -4.56 -10.52
C GLU A 138 -2.51 -4.26 -9.08
N PHE A 139 -2.15 -3.08 -8.60
CA PHE A 139 -2.51 -2.54 -7.29
C PHE A 139 -3.34 -1.28 -7.48
N LEU A 140 -4.27 -1.03 -6.57
CA LEU A 140 -5.11 0.16 -6.57
C LEU A 140 -4.97 0.87 -5.22
N LEU A 141 -4.64 2.15 -5.30
CA LEU A 141 -4.70 3.08 -4.19
C LEU A 141 -5.92 3.98 -4.38
N VAL A 142 -6.74 4.12 -3.35
CA VAL A 142 -7.87 5.06 -3.30
C VAL A 142 -7.56 6.11 -2.25
N ALA A 143 -7.48 7.37 -2.68
CA ALA A 143 -7.16 8.51 -1.83
C ALA A 143 -8.38 9.43 -1.70
N SER A 144 -9.00 9.40 -0.53
CA SER A 144 -10.10 10.30 -0.17
C SER A 144 -9.57 11.70 0.15
N ASN A 145 -10.35 12.73 -0.12
CA ASN A 145 -9.99 14.14 0.11
C ASN A 145 -8.66 14.55 -0.55
N THR A 146 -8.31 13.91 -1.67
CA THR A 146 -7.05 14.14 -2.37
C THR A 146 -7.32 14.39 -3.86
N PRO A 147 -6.91 15.54 -4.41
CA PRO A 147 -7.03 15.81 -5.85
C PRO A 147 -5.91 15.08 -6.63
N PRO A 148 -6.01 14.94 -7.96
CA PRO A 148 -5.04 14.20 -8.78
C PRO A 148 -3.59 14.63 -8.59
N GLU A 149 -3.33 15.92 -8.43
CA GLU A 149 -1.98 16.47 -8.21
C GLU A 149 -1.32 15.89 -6.94
N GLY A 150 -2.14 15.63 -5.92
CA GLY A 150 -1.68 15.02 -4.68
C GLY A 150 -1.19 13.57 -4.90
N LEU A 151 -1.84 12.82 -5.80
CA LEU A 151 -1.40 11.48 -6.17
C LEU A 151 -0.21 11.49 -7.13
N HIS A 152 -0.11 12.46 -8.03
CA HIS A 152 1.09 12.65 -8.85
C HIS A 152 2.32 12.91 -7.97
N THR A 153 2.19 13.80 -7.00
CA THR A 153 3.26 14.08 -6.01
C THR A 153 3.65 12.83 -5.22
N LEU A 154 2.66 12.05 -4.77
CA LEU A 154 2.92 10.78 -4.07
C LEU A 154 3.65 9.77 -4.96
N THR A 155 3.29 9.72 -6.25
CA THR A 155 3.93 8.84 -7.24
C THR A 155 5.40 9.21 -7.47
N GLU A 156 5.72 10.51 -7.52
CA GLU A 156 7.10 11.01 -7.60
C GLU A 156 7.91 10.62 -6.36
N ILE A 157 7.35 10.82 -5.16
CA ILE A 157 7.99 10.42 -3.90
C ILE A 157 8.27 8.91 -3.87
N ILE A 158 7.32 8.09 -4.32
CA ILE A 158 7.50 6.64 -4.42
C ILE A 158 8.62 6.30 -5.42
N SER A 159 8.68 6.98 -6.57
CA SER A 159 9.74 6.79 -7.57
C SER A 159 11.12 7.11 -6.99
N ASP A 160 11.26 8.24 -6.30
CA ASP A 160 12.51 8.67 -5.69
C ASP A 160 12.97 7.68 -4.62
N LYS A 161 12.06 7.28 -3.73
CA LYS A 161 12.37 6.28 -2.70
C LYS A 161 12.76 4.93 -3.32
N ALA A 162 12.08 4.49 -4.38
CA ALA A 162 12.42 3.25 -5.06
C ALA A 162 13.85 3.28 -5.64
N ARG A 163 14.35 4.45 -6.03
CA ARG A 163 15.73 4.64 -6.53
C ARG A 163 16.77 4.72 -5.41
N THR A 164 16.41 5.28 -4.26
CA THR A 164 17.36 5.49 -3.15
C THR A 164 17.39 4.37 -2.13
N THR A 165 16.40 3.46 -2.13
CA THR A 165 16.38 2.35 -1.18
C THR A 165 17.45 1.33 -1.58
N PRO A 166 18.54 1.17 -0.81
CA PRO A 166 19.49 0.10 -1.07
C PRO A 166 18.76 -1.23 -0.89
N SER A 167 18.88 -2.12 -1.89
CA SER A 167 18.39 -3.49 -1.78
C SER A 167 19.32 -4.26 -0.85
N ASP A 168 19.24 -4.00 0.46
CA ASP A 168 20.05 -4.70 1.47
C ASP A 168 19.65 -6.18 1.61
N GLU A 169 18.43 -6.51 1.18
CA GLU A 169 17.98 -7.87 0.95
C GLU A 169 18.24 -8.26 -0.52
N PRO A 170 18.76 -9.46 -0.82
CA PRO A 170 18.84 -10.01 -2.17
C PRO A 170 17.44 -10.33 -2.67
N THR A 171 16.67 -9.28 -2.93
CA THR A 171 15.33 -9.39 -3.45
C THR A 171 15.50 -9.51 -4.96
N ASP A 172 15.02 -10.60 -5.55
CA ASP A 172 14.83 -10.75 -7.01
C ASP A 172 13.74 -9.79 -7.54
N LEU A 173 13.65 -8.57 -6.99
CA LEU A 173 12.70 -7.54 -7.36
C LEU A 173 13.19 -6.85 -8.64
N ALA A 174 13.26 -7.61 -9.72
CA ALA A 174 13.49 -7.09 -11.06
C ALA A 174 12.13 -6.72 -11.67
N VAL A 175 11.62 -5.52 -11.35
CA VAL A 175 10.27 -5.09 -11.77
C VAL A 175 10.28 -3.70 -12.43
N SER A 176 9.42 -3.54 -13.43
CA SER A 176 9.05 -2.26 -14.03
C SER A 176 7.66 -1.87 -13.55
N VAL A 177 7.55 -0.69 -12.95
CA VAL A 177 6.28 -0.18 -12.41
C VAL A 177 5.80 0.99 -13.25
N HIS A 178 4.54 0.91 -13.66
CA HIS A 178 3.79 1.96 -14.31
C HIS A 178 2.63 2.37 -13.40
N ALA A 179 2.25 3.64 -13.44
CA ALA A 179 1.10 4.10 -12.67
C ALA A 179 0.32 5.19 -13.42
N GLY A 180 -0.97 5.26 -13.12
CA GLY A 180 -1.90 6.20 -13.75
C GLY A 180 -2.93 6.68 -12.75
N VAL A 181 -3.36 7.93 -12.92
CA VAL A 181 -4.20 8.66 -11.95
C VAL A 181 -5.52 9.04 -12.60
N ALA A 182 -6.60 8.92 -11.85
CA ALA A 182 -7.91 9.49 -12.19
C ALA A 182 -8.54 10.13 -10.95
N GLY A 183 -9.21 11.26 -11.13
CA GLY A 183 -9.89 11.98 -10.04
C GLY A 183 -11.27 12.46 -10.44
N LEU A 184 -12.21 12.38 -9.50
CA LEU A 184 -13.59 12.74 -9.77
C LEU A 184 -13.75 14.20 -10.19
N HIS A 185 -13.08 15.14 -9.50
CA HIS A 185 -13.25 16.57 -9.73
C HIS A 185 -12.79 17.01 -11.13
N ASP A 186 -11.63 16.52 -11.57
CA ASP A 186 -11.07 16.88 -12.87
C ASP A 186 -11.82 16.18 -14.03
N ASP A 187 -12.31 14.97 -13.77
CA ASP A 187 -12.91 14.10 -14.78
C ASP A 187 -14.44 13.96 -14.61
N GLU A 188 -15.12 14.92 -13.97
CA GLU A 188 -16.54 14.81 -13.58
C GLU A 188 -17.46 14.49 -14.76
N LYS A 189 -17.11 14.96 -15.97
CA LYS A 189 -17.86 14.70 -17.20
C LYS A 189 -17.75 13.24 -17.68
N ILE A 190 -16.65 12.57 -17.35
CA ILE A 190 -16.31 11.20 -17.76
C ILE A 190 -16.73 10.21 -16.66
N ILE A 191 -16.40 10.53 -15.41
CA ILE A 191 -16.58 9.64 -14.27
C ILE A 191 -18.02 9.75 -13.73
N ARG A 192 -18.89 8.87 -14.22
CA ARG A 192 -20.28 8.77 -13.75
C ARG A 192 -20.46 7.82 -12.57
N HIS A 193 -19.61 6.79 -12.50
CA HIS A 193 -19.68 5.71 -11.53
C HIS A 193 -18.30 5.48 -10.91
N ALA A 194 -18.26 5.06 -9.64
CA ALA A 194 -17.02 4.79 -8.93
C ALA A 194 -16.10 3.80 -9.68
N GLU A 195 -16.67 2.76 -10.27
CA GLU A 195 -15.95 1.73 -11.04
C GLU A 195 -15.25 2.25 -12.30
N SER A 196 -15.62 3.43 -12.80
CA SER A 196 -14.97 4.05 -13.95
C SER A 196 -13.62 4.69 -13.59
N MET A 197 -13.38 5.04 -12.32
CA MET A 197 -12.13 5.70 -11.92
C MET A 197 -10.90 4.80 -12.15
N PRO A 198 -10.87 3.53 -11.70
CA PRO A 198 -9.72 2.65 -11.94
C PRO A 198 -9.52 2.36 -13.43
N LEU A 199 -10.60 2.29 -14.22
CA LEU A 199 -10.51 2.07 -15.66
C LEU A 199 -9.82 3.26 -16.36
N LEU A 200 -10.24 4.48 -16.03
CA LEU A 200 -9.64 5.71 -16.57
C LEU A 200 -8.19 5.89 -16.10
N ALA A 201 -7.89 5.58 -14.84
CA ALA A 201 -6.54 5.59 -14.32
C ALA A 201 -5.63 4.62 -15.07
N ARG A 202 -6.15 3.44 -15.43
CA ARG A 202 -5.41 2.44 -16.22
C ARG A 202 -5.11 2.90 -17.65
N GLU A 203 -6.00 3.67 -18.28
CA GLU A 203 -5.74 4.28 -19.60
C GLU A 203 -4.61 5.32 -19.56
N ARG A 204 -4.31 5.85 -18.36
CA ARG A 204 -3.29 6.88 -18.11
C ARG A 204 -2.01 6.33 -17.50
N LEU A 205 -1.74 5.02 -17.66
CA LEU A 205 -0.52 4.40 -17.15
C LEU A 205 0.72 5.03 -17.80
N THR A 206 1.63 5.51 -16.95
CA THR A 206 2.93 6.08 -17.34
C THR A 206 4.06 5.38 -16.57
N PRO A 207 5.28 5.29 -17.13
CA PRO A 207 6.39 4.64 -16.45
C PRO A 207 6.82 5.44 -15.21
N VAL A 208 6.93 4.78 -14.05
CA VAL A 208 7.29 5.43 -12.78
C VAL A 208 8.72 5.11 -12.37
N PHE A 209 9.03 3.83 -12.18
CA PHE A 209 10.36 3.37 -11.80
C PHE A 209 10.63 1.95 -12.29
N ARG A 210 11.92 1.60 -12.31
CA ARG A 210 12.42 0.24 -12.53
C ARG A 210 13.42 -0.08 -11.43
N THR A 211 13.34 -1.26 -10.85
CA THR A 211 14.27 -1.72 -9.81
C THR A 211 14.74 -3.14 -10.13
N GLY A 212 15.93 -3.49 -9.61
CA GLY A 212 16.64 -4.74 -9.88
C GLY A 212 17.59 -4.69 -11.08
N GLN A 213 18.61 -5.55 -11.06
CA GLN A 213 19.51 -5.75 -12.20
C GLN A 213 18.95 -6.83 -13.12
N CYS A 214 18.79 -6.51 -14.41
CA CYS A 214 18.58 -7.54 -15.42
C CYS A 214 19.89 -8.34 -15.53
N LYS A 215 19.97 -9.51 -14.88
CA LYS A 215 21.02 -10.48 -15.18
C LYS A 215 20.88 -10.85 -16.66
N ARG A 216 21.67 -10.20 -17.53
CA ARG A 216 21.91 -10.71 -18.88
C ARG A 216 22.49 -12.11 -18.69
N ARG A 217 21.73 -13.16 -19.03
CA ARG A 217 22.33 -14.47 -19.26
C ARG A 217 23.36 -14.24 -20.35
N SER A 218 24.64 -14.31 -19.99
CA SER A 218 25.72 -14.48 -20.95
C SER A 218 25.41 -15.75 -21.70
N LEU A 219 25.00 -15.61 -22.97
CA LEU A 219 24.90 -16.73 -23.89
C LEU A 219 26.32 -17.31 -24.01
N LEU A 220 26.53 -18.48 -23.40
CA LEU A 220 27.67 -19.36 -23.60
C LEU A 220 27.18 -20.57 -24.41
#